data_AF-A0A2D7SMY4-F1
#
_entry.id   AF-A0A2D7SMY4-F1
#
_cell.length_a   1.000
_cell.length_b   1.000
_cell.length_c   1.000
_cell.angle_alpha   90.00
_cell.angle_beta   90.00
_cell.angle_gamma   90.00
#
_symmetry.space_group_name_H-M   'P 1'
#
loop_
_entity.id
_entity.type
_entity.pdbx_description
1 polymer ?
#
loop_
_entity_poly.entity_id
_entity_poly.type
_entity_poly.pdbx_seq_one_letter_code
_entity_poly.pdbx_strand_id
1 'polypeptide(L)' 'MKKLTCYDCEMEFQAETSKEMLNQMYVHYMADHNEIITGVNEEEKKAWMEQFNKDWEASKII' A
#
# COMPACT_ATOMS: atom_id res chain seq x y z
N MET A 1 -1.52 13.34 9.51
CA MET A 1 -0.97 12.33 8.57
C MET A 1 -0.66 11.01 9.26
N LYS A 2 -0.80 9.89 8.53
CA LYS A 2 -0.25 8.59 8.91
C LYS A 2 0.91 8.23 7.97
N LYS A 3 1.77 7.30 8.40
CA LYS A 3 2.94 6.84 7.66
C LYS A 3 2.85 5.34 7.43
N LEU A 4 3.11 4.89 6.20
CA LEU A 4 3.27 3.46 5.88
C LEU A 4 4.54 3.26 5.06
N THR A 5 5.15 2.09 5.22
CA THR A 5 6.29 1.63 4.42
C THR A 5 5.77 0.66 3.36
N CYS A 6 6.37 0.68 2.18
CA CYS A 6 6.12 -0.32 1.15
C CYS A 6 6.38 -1.73 1.72
N TYR A 7 5.62 -2.72 1.26
CA TYR A 7 5.80 -4.09 1.73
C TYR A 7 6.97 -4.81 1.05
N ASP A 8 7.40 -4.28 -0.10
CA ASP A 8 8.39 -4.91 -0.98
C ASP A 8 9.69 -4.09 -1.08
N CYS A 9 9.76 -2.91 -0.44
CA CYS A 9 10.97 -2.10 -0.36
C CYS A 9 10.96 -1.11 0.82
N GLU A 10 12.03 -0.35 0.99
CA GLU A 10 12.19 0.62 2.10
C GLU A 10 11.54 1.98 1.83
N MET A 11 10.78 2.14 0.74
CA MET A 11 10.11 3.41 0.45
C MET A 11 8.98 3.69 1.46
N GLU A 12 8.93 4.92 1.95
CA GLU A 12 7.95 5.36 2.94
C GLU A 12 7.03 6.44 2.36
N PHE A 13 5.76 6.34 2.72
CA PHE A 13 4.70 7.24 2.27
C PHE A 13 4.02 7.90 3.46
N GLN A 14 3.50 9.11 3.23
CA GLN A 14 2.69 9.83 4.21
C GLN A 14 1.43 10.36 3.53
N ALA A 15 0.30 10.24 4.22
CA ALA A 15 -0.98 10.71 3.70
C ALA A 15 -1.93 11.10 4.84
N GLU A 16 -2.88 12.00 4.53
CA GLU A 16 -3.96 12.37 5.44
C GLU A 16 -5.06 11.30 5.43
N THR A 17 -5.31 10.68 4.28
CA THR A 17 -6.36 9.68 4.10
C THR A 17 -5.82 8.35 3.57
N SER A 18 -6.55 7.26 3.85
CA SER A 18 -6.21 5.92 3.32
C SER A 18 -6.26 5.89 1.80
N LYS A 19 -7.18 6.64 1.20
CA LYS A 19 -7.32 6.73 -0.26
C LYS A 19 -6.08 7.36 -0.90
N GLU A 20 -5.56 8.43 -0.33
CA GLU A 20 -4.32 9.06 -0.81
C GLU A 20 -3.12 8.13 -0.63
N MET A 21 -3.02 7.46 0.52
CA MET A 21 -1.97 6.48 0.78
C MET A 21 -2.01 5.33 -0.24
N LEU A 22 -3.20 4.77 -0.47
CA LEU A 22 -3.41 3.69 -1.44
C LEU A 22 -3.02 4.14 -2.85
N ASN A 23 -3.35 5.37 -3.24
CA ASN A 23 -2.98 5.89 -4.54
C ASN A 23 -1.46 6.08 -4.69
N GLN A 24 -0.76 6.56 -3.64
CA GLN A 24 0.70 6.66 -3.64
C GLN A 24 1.36 5.29 -3.79
N MET A 25 0.92 4.30 -2.99
CA MET A 25 1.41 2.94 -3.09
C MET A 25 1.11 2.34 -4.47
N TYR A 26 -0.09 2.54 -5.02
CA TYR A 26 -0.42 2.03 -6.36
C TYR A 26 0.51 2.60 -7.45
N VAL A 27 0.76 3.91 -7.43
CA VAL A 27 1.69 4.56 -8.38
C VAL A 27 3.11 4.00 -8.22
N HIS A 28 3.58 3.81 -6.99
CA HIS A 28 4.86 3.18 -6.69
C HIS A 28 4.94 1.75 -7.24
N TYR A 29 3.94 0.91 -6.95
CA TYR A 29 3.93 -0.46 -7.43
C TYR A 29 3.84 -0.55 -8.95
N MET A 30 3.14 0.37 -9.61
CA MET A 30 3.12 0.41 -11.08
C MET A 30 4.48 0.75 -11.68
N ALA A 31 5.30 1.54 -11.01
CA ALA A 31 6.62 1.97 -11.48
C ALA A 31 7.74 0.97 -11.12
N ASP A 32 7.80 0.54 -9.85
CA ASP A 32 8.95 -0.15 -9.27
C ASP A 32 8.67 -1.62 -8.89
N HIS A 33 7.40 -2.00 -8.76
CA HIS A 33 6.98 -3.37 -8.40
C HIS A 33 5.92 -3.94 -9.34
N ASN A 34 6.01 -3.60 -10.63
CA ASN A 34 4.95 -3.92 -11.60
C ASN A 34 4.72 -5.43 -11.71
N GLU A 35 5.79 -6.22 -11.58
CA GLU A 35 5.75 -7.69 -11.56
C GLU A 35 4.96 -8.28 -10.38
N ILE A 36 4.81 -7.54 -9.28
CA ILE A 36 4.08 -7.99 -8.08
C ILE A 36 2.58 -7.78 -8.24
N ILE A 37 2.16 -6.71 -8.93
CA ILE A 37 0.72 -6.37 -9.08
C ILE A 37 0.13 -6.78 -10.42
N THR A 38 0.95 -7.25 -11.35
CA THR A 38 0.51 -7.71 -12.68
C THR A 38 0.28 -9.20 -12.67
N GLY A 39 -0.90 -9.63 -13.17
CA GLY A 39 -1.24 -11.06 -13.25
C GLY A 39 -1.67 -11.69 -11.92
N VAL A 40 -1.80 -10.89 -10.85
CA VAL A 40 -2.36 -11.34 -9.58
C VAL A 40 -3.83 -11.73 -9.74
N ASN A 41 -4.23 -12.78 -9.02
CA ASN A 41 -5.62 -13.19 -8.97
C ASN A 41 -6.42 -12.35 -7.95
N GLU A 42 -7.74 -12.55 -7.91
CA GLU A 42 -8.62 -11.81 -7.00
C GLU A 42 -8.33 -12.08 -5.51
N GLU A 43 -7.90 -13.29 -5.15
CA GLU A 43 -7.56 -13.65 -3.77
C GLU A 43 -6.31 -12.93 -3.28
N GLU A 44 -5.26 -12.88 -4.11
CA GLU A 44 -4.01 -12.17 -3.83
C GLU A 44 -4.26 -10.66 -3.70
N LYS A 45 -5.03 -10.09 -4.63
CA LYS A 45 -5.46 -8.69 -4.55
C LYS A 45 -6.24 -8.41 -3.26
N LYS A 46 -7.15 -9.31 -2.88
CA LYS A 46 -7.94 -9.16 -1.66
C LYS A 46 -7.05 -9.22 -0.41
N ALA A 47 -6.12 -10.18 -0.35
CA ALA A 47 -5.18 -10.32 0.76
C ALA A 47 -4.32 -9.06 0.93
N TRP A 48 -3.82 -8.50 -0.18
CA TRP A 48 -3.07 -7.24 -0.15
C TRP A 48 -3.92 -6.08 0.41
N MET A 49 -5.17 -5.95 -0.04
CA MET A 49 -6.09 -4.92 0.44
C MET A 49 -6.45 -5.09 1.93
N GLU A 50 -6.62 -6.33 2.40
CA GLU A 50 -6.86 -6.63 3.81
C GLU A 50 -5.66 -6.25 4.68
N GLN A 51 -4.45 -6.58 4.24
CA GLN A 51 -3.21 -6.20 4.93
C GLN A 51 -3.05 -4.67 4.96
N PHE A 52 -3.26 -4.00 3.83
CA PHE A 52 -3.24 -2.54 3.73
C PHE A 52 -4.20 -1.88 4.72
N ASN A 53 -5.46 -2.32 4.77
CA ASN A 53 -6.46 -1.75 5.66
C ASN A 53 -6.07 -1.95 7.13
N LYS A 54 -5.62 -3.16 7.49
CA LYS A 54 -5.17 -3.48 8.84
C LYS A 54 -4.01 -2.59 9.29
N ASP A 55 -3.00 -2.41 8.43
CA ASP A 55 -1.84 -1.59 8.76
C ASP A 55 -2.18 -0.10 8.80
N TRP A 56 -3.07 0.35 7.91
CA TRP A 56 -3.58 1.71 7.95
C TRP A 56 -4.32 2.00 9.27
N GLU A 57 -5.17 1.08 9.73
CA GLU A 57 -5.90 1.20 10.99
C GLU A 57 -4.94 1.19 12.19
N ALA A 58 -3.94 0.29 12.19
CA ALA A 58 -2.93 0.18 13.24
C ALA A 58 -1.93 1.34 13.26
N SER A 59 -1.70 1.99 12.11
CA SER A 59 -0.78 3.12 12.02
C SER A 59 -1.27 4.29 12.87
N LYS A 60 -0.34 4.84 13.65
CA LYS A 60 -0.58 6.04 14.43
C LYS A 60 -0.57 7.27 13.52
N ILE A 61 -1.31 8.29 13.92
CA ILE A 61 -1.16 9.64 13.39
C ILE A 61 0.17 10.16 13.92
N ILE A 62 1.00 10.69 13.03
CA ILE A 62 2.28 11.33 13.35
C ILE A 62 2.15 12.85 13.27
#